data_AF-A0ABD7A7T8-F1
#
_entry.id   AF-A0ABD7A7T8-F1
#
_cell.length_a   1.000
_cell.length_b   1.000
_cell.length_c   1.000
_cell.angle_alpha   90.00
_cell.angle_beta   90.00
_cell.angle_gamma   90.00
#
_symmetry.space_group_name_H-M   'P 1'
#
loop_
_entity.id
_entity.type
_entity.pdbx_description
1 polymer ?
#
loop_
_entity_poly.entity_id
_entity_poly.type
_entity_poly.pdbx_seq_one_letter_code
_entity_poly.pdbx_strand_id
1 'polypeptide(L)'
;MKKHFKLISVLAVSSMLSACANLDLGTILKPQQNQQVAPTIPDGFAGKWVNKKKSSYQYCNPSSGNFEQVIWIITPQQNHLELLTWSSYKVIKFNSLTENTFNAQVEVTSQDVDPDSTNNITQETLNAKLVNPNTLVIDGKRYYRCP
;
A
#
# COMPACT_ATOMS: atom_id res chain seq x y z
N MET A 1 -46.33 -63.21 -20.14
CA MET A 1 -45.12 -62.52 -20.66
C MET A 1 -43.92 -63.04 -19.87
N LYS A 2 -43.05 -63.89 -20.45
CA LYS A 2 -41.68 -63.56 -20.93
C LYS A 2 -40.95 -62.52 -20.08
N LYS A 3 -39.68 -62.66 -19.66
CA LYS A 3 -38.72 -63.74 -19.40
C LYS A 3 -37.48 -62.98 -18.87
N HIS A 4 -36.85 -63.50 -17.81
CA HIS A 4 -35.44 -63.37 -17.38
C HIS A 4 -34.66 -62.05 -17.51
N PHE A 5 -33.98 -61.67 -16.43
CA PHE A 5 -32.53 -61.38 -16.37
C PHE A 5 -32.06 -61.69 -14.93
N LYS A 6 -31.51 -62.86 -14.60
CA LYS A 6 -30.11 -63.35 -14.75
C LYS A 6 -29.02 -62.38 -14.24
N LEU A 7 -28.83 -62.37 -12.91
CA LEU A 7 -27.67 -62.87 -12.15
C LEU A 7 -26.29 -62.99 -12.88
N ILE A 8 -25.24 -62.52 -12.17
CA ILE A 8 -23.86 -63.06 -12.03
C ILE A 8 -22.70 -62.20 -12.59
N SER A 9 -21.67 -62.12 -11.72
CA SER A 9 -20.23 -61.93 -11.92
C SER A 9 -19.66 -60.51 -11.89
N VAL A 10 -18.84 -60.11 -10.91
CA VAL A 10 -17.57 -60.65 -10.33
C VAL A 10 -16.33 -60.03 -10.99
N LEU A 11 -15.53 -59.38 -10.13
CA LEU A 11 -14.06 -59.16 -10.11
C LEU A 11 -13.35 -58.65 -11.38
N ALA A 12 -12.55 -57.58 -11.21
CA ALA A 12 -11.09 -57.63 -11.29
C ALA A 12 -10.49 -56.22 -11.05
N VAL A 13 -9.67 -56.01 -10.01
CA VAL A 13 -8.18 -56.08 -10.02
C VAL A 13 -7.62 -54.95 -10.90
N SER A 14 -6.86 -53.98 -10.41
CA SER A 14 -5.48 -54.17 -9.96
C SER A 14 -4.94 -52.88 -9.35
N SER A 15 -4.23 -53.05 -8.24
CA SER A 15 -3.18 -52.16 -7.74
C SER A 15 -2.12 -51.84 -8.80
N MET A 16 -1.70 -50.58 -8.87
CA MET A 16 -0.29 -50.26 -9.14
C MET A 16 0.23 -49.38 -8.01
N LEU A 17 0.97 -50.03 -7.11
CA LEU A 17 2.05 -49.35 -6.41
C LEU A 17 3.01 -48.87 -7.49
N SER A 18 3.36 -47.59 -7.47
CA SER A 18 4.72 -47.20 -7.81
C SER A 18 5.27 -46.45 -6.62
N ALA A 19 6.09 -47.17 -5.87
CA ALA A 19 7.02 -46.58 -4.95
C ALA A 19 8.03 -45.75 -5.76
N CYS A 20 8.05 -44.45 -5.53
CA CYS A 20 9.30 -43.69 -5.63
C CYS A 20 9.70 -43.38 -4.18
N ALA A 21 10.27 -44.38 -3.53
CA ALA A 21 11.15 -44.15 -2.39
C ALA A 21 12.44 -43.56 -2.95
N ASN A 22 12.54 -42.22 -2.94
CA ASN A 22 13.84 -41.58 -2.81
C ASN A 22 13.88 -41.02 -1.39
N LEU A 23 14.51 -41.81 -0.52
CA LEU A 23 15.15 -41.29 0.68
C LEU A 23 16.17 -40.25 0.20
N ASP A 24 15.86 -38.97 0.40
CA ASP A 24 16.90 -37.97 0.62
C ASP A 24 16.67 -37.34 1.99
N LEU A 25 17.60 -37.69 2.88
CA LEU A 25 17.68 -37.30 4.27
C LEU A 25 18.26 -35.88 4.31
N GLY A 26 17.47 -34.86 3.98
CA GLY A 26 18.04 -33.50 3.90
C GLY A 26 17.12 -32.34 3.59
N THR A 27 15.83 -32.54 3.30
CA THR A 27 14.94 -31.40 3.06
C THR A 27 14.40 -30.92 4.39
N ILE A 28 15.24 -30.15 5.10
CA ILE A 28 14.79 -29.12 6.03
C ILE A 28 13.56 -28.49 5.37
N LEU A 29 12.39 -28.69 5.99
CA LEU A 29 11.24 -27.82 5.76
C LEU A 29 11.79 -26.42 5.97
N LYS A 30 12.16 -25.73 4.88
CA LYS A 30 12.46 -24.31 4.96
C LYS A 30 11.19 -23.75 5.60
N PRO A 31 11.27 -23.14 6.79
CA PRO A 31 10.12 -22.39 7.28
C PRO A 31 9.73 -21.49 6.12
N GLN A 32 8.44 -21.48 5.75
CA GLN A 32 7.91 -20.46 4.85
C GLN A 32 8.59 -19.16 5.27
N GLN A 33 9.44 -18.61 4.40
CA GLN A 33 10.05 -17.32 4.69
C GLN A 33 8.88 -16.43 5.04
N ASN A 34 8.82 -15.99 6.30
CA ASN A 34 7.86 -15.02 6.77
C ASN A 34 7.76 -13.99 5.65
N GLN A 35 6.58 -13.89 5.02
CA GLN A 35 6.33 -12.84 4.05
C GLN A 35 6.58 -11.54 4.82
N GLN A 36 7.75 -10.97 4.59
CA GLN A 36 8.18 -9.77 5.26
C GLN A 36 7.26 -8.71 4.69
N VAL A 37 6.23 -8.35 5.47
CA VAL A 37 5.25 -7.33 5.08
C VAL A 37 6.05 -6.10 4.69
N ALA A 38 5.88 -5.66 3.44
CA ALA A 38 6.59 -4.49 2.96
C ALA A 38 6.29 -3.33 3.93
N PRO A 39 7.31 -2.60 4.41
CA PRO A 39 7.07 -1.50 5.33
C PRO A 39 6.12 -0.50 4.67
N THR A 40 5.12 -0.07 5.44
CA THR A 40 4.18 0.95 5.02
C THR A 40 4.37 2.22 5.84
N ILE A 41 3.90 3.34 5.32
CA ILE A 41 3.70 4.54 6.14
C ILE A 41 2.87 4.12 7.38
N PRO A 42 3.15 4.62 8.59
CA PRO A 42 2.35 4.25 9.77
C PRO A 42 0.92 4.82 9.68
N ASP A 43 -0.05 4.08 10.20
CA ASP A 43 -1.47 4.47 10.16
C ASP A 43 -1.76 5.81 10.87
N GLY A 44 -0.92 6.20 11.83
CA GLY A 44 -0.99 7.50 12.48
C GLY A 44 -0.87 8.69 11.51
N PHE A 45 -0.31 8.50 10.30
CA PHE A 45 -0.21 9.53 9.27
C PHE A 45 -1.43 9.58 8.34
N ALA A 46 -2.32 8.60 8.38
CA ALA A 46 -3.46 8.51 7.48
C ALA A 46 -4.35 9.76 7.54
N GLY A 47 -4.93 10.10 6.38
CA GLY A 47 -5.99 11.09 6.27
C GLY A 47 -5.56 12.37 5.55
N LYS A 48 -6.39 13.41 5.70
CA LYS A 48 -6.21 14.72 5.07
C LYS A 48 -5.59 15.71 6.04
N TRP A 49 -4.63 16.48 5.56
CA TRP A 49 -3.87 17.44 6.36
C TRP A 49 -3.75 18.78 5.64
N VAL A 50 -4.00 19.88 6.36
CA VAL A 50 -4.00 21.24 5.80
C VAL A 50 -2.98 22.14 6.49
N ASN A 51 -2.41 23.10 5.78
CA ASN A 51 -1.46 24.06 6.36
C ASN A 51 -2.15 25.19 7.18
N LYS A 52 -3.42 25.02 7.57
CA LYS A 52 -4.21 25.98 8.36
C LYS A 52 -4.46 25.44 9.76
N LYS A 53 -4.07 26.22 10.78
CA LYS A 53 -4.19 25.84 12.21
C LYS A 53 -5.61 25.57 12.68
N LYS A 54 -6.60 26.26 12.11
CA LYS A 54 -8.02 25.93 12.29
C LYS A 54 -8.45 25.10 11.09
N SER A 55 -8.48 23.77 11.21
CA SER A 55 -9.01 22.87 10.17
C SER A 55 -10.53 22.95 10.15
N SER A 56 -11.08 23.97 9.49
CA SER A 56 -12.51 24.05 9.19
C SER A 56 -12.84 23.20 7.97
N TYR A 57 -14.11 22.81 7.82
CA TYR A 57 -14.59 22.07 6.66
C TYR A 57 -14.22 22.76 5.32
N GLN A 58 -14.27 24.09 5.28
CA GLN A 58 -13.92 24.89 4.10
C GLN A 58 -12.44 24.75 3.70
N TYR A 59 -11.54 24.53 4.66
CA TYR A 59 -10.12 24.33 4.35
C TYR A 59 -9.80 22.88 3.97
N CYS A 60 -10.56 21.94 4.52
CA CYS A 60 -10.40 20.52 4.22
C CYS A 60 -11.07 20.10 2.91
N ASN A 61 -12.05 20.88 2.45
CA ASN A 61 -12.80 20.69 1.23
C ASN A 61 -13.00 22.05 0.53
N PRO A 62 -11.94 22.62 -0.06
CA PRO A 62 -12.04 23.88 -0.78
C PRO A 62 -13.00 23.71 -1.97
N SER A 63 -13.82 24.74 -2.22
CA SER A 63 -14.61 24.84 -3.44
C SER A 63 -13.69 24.90 -4.66
N SER A 64 -14.12 24.31 -5.78
CA SER A 64 -13.41 24.37 -7.06
C SER A 64 -12.98 25.80 -7.37
N GLY A 65 -11.67 26.03 -7.54
CA GLY A 65 -11.11 27.36 -7.83
C GLY A 65 -10.27 27.97 -6.70
N ASN A 66 -10.34 27.47 -5.46
CA ASN A 66 -9.48 27.93 -4.37
C ASN A 66 -8.26 27.02 -4.19
N PHE A 67 -7.34 27.09 -5.15
CA PHE A 67 -6.13 26.29 -5.19
C PHE A 67 -5.00 26.83 -4.31
N GLU A 68 -5.18 27.89 -3.52
CA GLU A 68 -4.07 28.39 -2.67
C GLU A 68 -3.77 27.49 -1.46
N GLN A 69 -4.59 26.45 -1.24
CA GLN A 69 -4.53 25.63 -0.04
C GLN A 69 -3.75 24.35 -0.26
N VAL A 70 -2.63 24.22 0.45
CA VAL A 70 -1.80 23.02 0.43
C VAL A 70 -2.47 21.93 1.27
N ILE A 71 -3.01 20.92 0.59
CA ILE A 71 -3.68 19.77 1.20
C ILE A 71 -2.87 18.50 0.91
N TRP A 72 -2.43 17.83 1.97
CA TRP A 72 -1.87 16.49 1.89
C TRP A 72 -2.94 15.45 2.13
N ILE A 73 -2.99 14.42 1.30
CA ILE A 73 -3.78 13.21 1.50
C ILE A 73 -2.81 12.04 1.60
N ILE A 74 -2.80 11.33 2.72
CA ILE A 74 -1.87 10.24 2.96
C ILE A 74 -2.64 8.93 3.06
N THR A 75 -2.26 7.96 2.23
CA THR A 75 -2.86 6.63 2.14
C THR A 75 -1.81 5.56 2.45
N PRO A 76 -1.65 5.17 3.73
CA PRO A 76 -0.61 4.25 4.17
C PRO A 76 -0.53 2.92 3.42
N GLN A 77 -1.70 2.31 3.17
CA GLN A 77 -1.81 1.01 2.49
C GLN A 77 -1.26 1.05 1.06
N GLN A 78 -1.19 2.23 0.45
CA GLN A 78 -0.67 2.45 -0.90
C GLN A 78 0.74 3.04 -0.88
N ASN A 79 1.31 3.33 0.31
CA ASN A 79 2.58 4.03 0.44
C ASN A 79 2.60 5.32 -0.39
N HIS A 80 1.46 6.03 -0.37
CA HIS A 80 1.17 7.14 -1.26
C HIS A 80 0.80 8.39 -0.47
N LEU A 81 1.32 9.53 -0.94
CA LEU A 81 0.94 10.85 -0.49
C LEU A 81 0.55 11.68 -1.70
N GLU A 82 -0.52 12.45 -1.59
CA GLU A 82 -0.97 13.38 -2.62
C GLU A 82 -0.92 14.80 -2.08
N LEU A 83 -0.30 15.69 -2.83
CA LEU A 83 -0.44 17.12 -2.65
C LEU A 83 -1.51 17.58 -3.65
N LEU A 84 -2.74 17.68 -3.16
CA LEU A 84 -3.95 17.82 -3.96
C LEU A 84 -3.78 18.86 -5.08
N THR A 85 -4.01 18.50 -6.34
CA THR A 85 -3.89 19.36 -7.54
C THR A 85 -2.48 19.76 -7.99
N TRP A 86 -1.41 19.32 -7.31
CA TRP A 86 -0.03 19.67 -7.70
C TRP A 86 0.84 18.46 -7.99
N SER A 87 0.84 17.48 -7.09
CA SER A 87 1.81 16.39 -7.19
C SER A 87 1.38 15.15 -6.43
N SER A 88 1.81 14.01 -6.93
CA SER A 88 1.65 12.70 -6.32
C SER A 88 3.01 12.15 -5.94
N TYR A 89 3.13 11.63 -4.72
CA TYR A 89 4.35 11.09 -4.14
C TYR A 89 4.13 9.62 -3.82
N LYS A 90 4.92 8.75 -4.44
CA LYS A 90 4.93 7.32 -4.15
C LYS A 90 6.20 6.95 -3.41
N VAL A 91 6.07 6.38 -2.21
CA VAL A 91 7.24 5.91 -1.45
C VAL A 91 7.86 4.72 -2.18
N ILE A 92 9.11 4.88 -2.59
CA ILE A 92 9.93 3.82 -3.18
C ILE A 92 10.63 3.03 -2.07
N LYS A 93 11.17 3.74 -1.08
CA LYS A 93 11.98 3.17 0.00
C LYS A 93 11.96 4.04 1.24
N PHE A 94 11.91 3.43 2.42
CA PHE A 94 12.18 4.11 3.69
C PHE A 94 13.69 4.09 4.00
N ASN A 95 14.29 5.25 4.22
CA ASN A 95 15.65 5.38 4.75
C ASN A 95 15.64 5.30 6.29
N SER A 96 14.55 5.76 6.93
CA SER A 96 14.26 5.51 8.34
C SER A 96 12.75 5.47 8.56
N LEU A 97 12.29 4.63 9.49
CA LEU A 97 10.87 4.43 9.78
C LEU A 97 10.67 4.12 11.27
N THR A 98 9.82 4.91 11.91
CA THR A 98 9.27 4.68 13.25
C THR A 98 7.77 4.92 13.23
N GLU A 99 7.07 4.67 14.34
CA GLU A 99 5.64 4.93 14.45
C GLU A 99 5.27 6.41 14.19
N ASN A 100 6.15 7.36 14.56
CA ASN A 100 5.87 8.79 14.54
C ASN A 100 6.77 9.59 13.58
N THR A 101 7.74 8.95 12.94
CA THR A 101 8.64 9.62 11.98
C THR A 101 8.99 8.69 10.84
N PHE A 102 9.14 9.25 9.64
CA PHE A 102 9.79 8.55 8.55
C PHE A 102 10.61 9.51 7.68
N ASN A 103 11.68 8.97 7.10
CA ASN A 103 12.40 9.56 5.99
C ASN A 103 12.32 8.56 4.83
N ALA A 104 11.84 9.02 3.68
CA ALA A 104 11.58 8.16 2.54
C ALA A 104 12.12 8.76 1.25
N GLN A 105 12.64 7.90 0.38
CA GLN A 105 12.80 8.23 -1.04
C GLN A 105 11.46 8.06 -1.72
N VAL A 106 11.01 9.10 -2.42
CA VAL A 106 9.70 9.18 -3.08
C VAL A 106 9.87 9.46 -4.56
N GLU A 107 9.04 8.83 -5.38
CA GLU A 107 8.81 9.22 -6.77
C GLU A 107 7.75 10.32 -6.79
N VAL A 108 8.07 11.46 -7.38
CA VAL A 108 7.19 12.63 -7.45
C VAL A 108 6.73 12.80 -8.88
N THR A 109 5.43 12.68 -9.10
CA THR A 109 4.78 13.01 -10.37
C THR A 109 4.11 14.35 -10.22
N SER A 110 4.65 15.39 -10.86
CA SER A 110 4.03 16.72 -10.87
C SER A 110 2.98 16.78 -11.99
N GLN A 111 1.81 17.31 -11.69
CA GLN A 111 0.79 17.62 -12.69
C GLN A 111 1.02 19.07 -13.13
N ASP A 112 1.52 19.23 -14.36
CA ASP A 112 1.52 20.53 -15.02
C ASP A 112 0.10 20.87 -15.48
N VAL A 113 -0.23 22.16 -15.49
CA VAL A 113 -1.57 22.67 -15.87
C VAL A 113 -1.83 22.50 -17.38
N ASP A 114 -0.77 22.28 -18.16
CA ASP A 114 -0.85 22.08 -19.60
C ASP A 114 -1.13 20.59 -19.93
N PRO A 115 -2.29 20.24 -20.52
CA PRO A 115 -2.62 18.87 -20.87
C PRO A 115 -1.69 18.24 -21.91
N ASP A 116 -0.93 19.04 -22.66
CA ASP A 116 0.04 18.55 -23.66
C ASP A 116 1.45 18.35 -23.07
N SER A 117 1.65 18.69 -21.79
CA SER A 117 2.92 18.48 -21.11
C SER A 117 3.09 17.03 -20.64
N THR A 118 4.32 16.53 -20.77
CA THR A 118 4.66 15.20 -20.24
C THR A 118 4.85 15.31 -18.73
N ASN A 119 4.15 14.49 -17.95
CA ASN A 119 4.32 14.46 -16.50
C ASN A 119 5.80 14.33 -16.12
N ASN A 120 6.31 15.28 -15.35
CA ASN A 120 7.67 15.26 -14.85
C ASN A 120 7.75 14.31 -13.65
N ILE A 121 8.46 13.18 -13.84
CA ILE A 121 8.77 12.22 -12.78
C ILE A 121 10.16 12.54 -12.23
N THR A 122 10.22 12.84 -10.94
CA THR A 122 11.47 13.11 -10.22
C THR A 122 11.58 12.22 -8.98
N GLN A 123 12.78 12.09 -8.42
CA GLN A 123 12.98 11.39 -7.15
C GLN A 123 13.48 12.37 -6.09
N GLU A 124 12.82 12.36 -4.94
CA GLU A 124 13.11 13.26 -3.83
C GLU A 124 13.20 12.50 -2.51
N THR A 125 13.68 13.18 -1.46
CA THR A 125 13.63 12.68 -0.08
C THR A 125 12.61 13.46 0.71
N LEU A 126 11.62 12.78 1.27
CA LEU A 126 10.55 13.36 2.07
C LEU A 126 10.74 12.98 3.54
N ASN A 127 10.68 13.99 4.42
CA ASN A 127 10.75 13.82 5.86
C ASN A 127 9.39 14.11 6.48
N ALA A 128 8.85 13.16 7.22
CA ALA A 128 7.60 13.35 7.93
C ALA A 128 7.72 13.01 9.41
N LYS A 129 7.04 13.80 10.24
CA LYS A 129 6.94 13.61 11.69
C LYS A 129 5.53 13.88 12.17
N LEU A 130 4.90 12.88 12.76
CA LEU A 130 3.66 13.01 13.52
C LEU A 130 4.03 13.57 14.91
N VAL A 131 3.65 14.82 15.18
CA VAL A 131 3.94 15.49 16.46
C VAL A 131 2.93 15.07 17.52
N ASN A 132 1.68 14.92 17.11
CA ASN A 132 0.56 14.39 17.88
C ASN A 132 -0.52 13.92 16.88
N PRO A 133 -1.61 13.25 17.33
CA PRO A 133 -2.63 12.75 16.42
C PRO A 133 -3.27 13.82 15.50
N ASN A 134 -3.16 15.11 15.82
CA ASN A 134 -3.76 16.20 15.05
C ASN A 134 -2.74 17.11 14.35
N THR A 135 -1.43 16.85 14.48
CA THR A 135 -0.37 17.71 13.94
C THR A 135 0.73 16.89 13.28
N LEU A 136 0.94 17.17 12.00
CA LEU A 136 1.96 16.57 11.16
C LEU A 136 2.99 17.63 10.75
N VAL A 137 4.25 17.24 10.61
CA VAL A 137 5.30 18.04 9.99
C VAL A 137 5.82 17.30 8.78
N ILE A 138 5.80 17.91 7.60
CA ILE A 138 6.46 17.41 6.38
C ILE A 138 7.50 18.45 5.95
N ASP A 139 8.76 18.03 5.81
CA ASP A 139 9.90 18.88 5.41
C ASP A 139 9.95 20.24 6.13
N GLY A 140 9.72 20.20 7.46
CA GLY A 140 9.74 21.37 8.34
C GLY A 140 8.45 22.20 8.35
N LYS A 141 7.49 21.94 7.46
CA LYS A 141 6.20 22.64 7.41
C LYS A 141 5.15 21.91 8.23
N ARG A 142 4.35 22.66 9.01
CA ARG A 142 3.28 22.12 9.88
C ARG A 142 1.96 22.00 9.13
N TYR A 143 1.29 20.89 9.34
CA TYR A 143 -0.03 20.57 8.84
C TYR A 143 -0.93 20.05 9.97
N TYR A 144 -2.21 20.30 9.84
CA TYR A 144 -3.22 20.02 10.85
C TYR A 144 -4.24 19.04 10.28
N ARG A 145 -4.61 18.05 11.08
CA ARG A 145 -5.55 17.01 10.67
C ARG A 145 -6.91 17.62 10.36
N CYS A 146 -7.47 17.24 9.22
CA CYS A 146 -8.87 17.50 8.92
C CYS A 146 -9.79 16.62 9.79
N PRO A 147 -10.92 17.16 10.27
CA PRO A 147 -11.93 16.38 10.95
C PRO A 147 -12.50 15.27 10.05
#